data_AF-D4LF42-F1
#
_entry.id   AF-D4LF42-F1
#
_cell.length_a   1.000
_cell.length_b   1.000
_cell.length_c   1.000
_cell.angle_alpha   90.00
_cell.angle_beta   90.00
_cell.angle_gamma   90.00
#
_symmetry.space_group_name_H-M   'P 1'
#
loop_
_entity.id
_entity.type
_entity.pdbx_description
1 polymer ?
#
loop_
_entity_poly.entity_id
_entity_poly.type
_entity_poly.pdbx_seq_one_letter_code
_entity_poly.pdbx_strand_id
1 'polypeptide(L)'
;MSHSKHTKRGYSLYLEKWNPAAKKYIHTCALCGCRGYSPALEQEGLRDSVTARECFRTLPRLELDERGCCADCARILEKRK
;
A
#
# COMPACT_ATOMS: atom_id res chain seq x y z
N MET A 1 -11.15 -22.22 -15.63
CA MET A 1 -11.59 -21.09 -14.78
C MET A 1 -10.50 -20.84 -13.75
N SER A 2 -9.75 -19.74 -13.85
CA SER A 2 -8.63 -19.46 -12.95
C SER A 2 -9.12 -19.24 -11.53
N HIS A 3 -8.74 -20.13 -10.63
CA HIS A 3 -8.97 -19.97 -9.20
C HIS A 3 -8.27 -18.70 -8.74
N SER A 4 -9.04 -17.69 -8.31
CA SER A 4 -8.49 -16.49 -7.69
C SER A 4 -7.61 -16.93 -6.52
N LYS A 5 -6.31 -16.67 -6.62
CA LYS A 5 -5.39 -16.77 -5.47
C LYS A 5 -6.00 -15.86 -4.40
N HIS A 6 -6.61 -16.48 -3.40
CA HIS A 6 -7.10 -15.79 -2.22
C HIS A 6 -5.86 -15.24 -1.52
N THR A 7 -5.42 -14.04 -1.91
CA THR A 7 -4.49 -13.26 -1.11
C THR A 7 -5.22 -13.08 0.22
N LYS A 8 -4.65 -13.67 1.29
CA LYS A 8 -5.14 -13.62 2.69
C LYS A 8 -5.96 -12.35 2.88
N ARG A 9 -7.27 -12.47 3.14
CA ARG A 9 -8.20 -11.34 3.33
C ARG A 9 -7.49 -10.24 4.09
N GLY A 10 -7.09 -9.21 3.34
CA GLY A 10 -5.88 -8.44 3.62
C GLY A 10 -5.99 -7.63 4.90
N TYR A 11 -4.86 -7.45 5.57
CA TYR A 11 -4.63 -6.46 6.63
C TYR A 11 -5.27 -5.09 6.38
N SER A 12 -5.43 -4.73 5.11
CA SER A 12 -6.20 -3.58 4.68
C SER A 12 -7.70 -3.61 5.00
N LEU A 13 -8.39 -4.75 4.94
CA LEU A 13 -9.81 -4.85 5.30
C LEU A 13 -10.02 -4.52 6.78
N TYR A 14 -9.04 -4.84 7.62
CA TYR A 14 -9.03 -4.42 9.02
C TYR A 14 -8.91 -2.89 9.11
N LEU A 15 -7.92 -2.29 8.45
CA LEU A 15 -7.71 -0.83 8.46
C LEU A 15 -8.91 -0.08 7.86
N GLU A 16 -9.48 -0.55 6.76
CA GLU A 16 -10.64 0.06 6.08
C GLU A 16 -11.91 0.01 6.95
N LYS A 17 -12.08 -1.06 7.76
CA LYS A 17 -13.19 -1.16 8.73
C LYS A 17 -12.96 -0.34 9.99
N TRP A 18 -11.72 -0.34 10.50
CA TRP A 18 -11.36 0.36 11.72
C TRP A 18 -11.38 1.89 11.53
N ASN A 19 -10.80 2.36 10.42
CA ASN A 19 -10.79 3.76 10.06
C ASN A 19 -10.87 3.90 8.53
N PRO A 20 -12.06 4.18 7.98
CA PRO A 20 -12.25 4.38 6.53
C PRO A 20 -11.33 5.48 5.95
N ALA A 21 -11.00 6.50 6.75
CA ALA A 21 -10.09 7.56 6.33
C ALA A 21 -8.64 7.07 6.19
N ALA A 22 -8.27 5.91 6.74
CA ALA A 22 -6.94 5.31 6.56
C ALA A 22 -6.72 4.83 5.11
N LYS A 23 -7.81 4.55 4.37
CA LYS A 23 -7.73 4.03 3.00
C LYS A 23 -6.92 4.93 2.06
N LYS A 24 -6.98 6.26 2.22
CA LYS A 24 -6.21 7.21 1.39
C LYS A 24 -4.69 7.07 1.57
N TYR A 25 -4.25 6.43 2.65
CA TYR A 25 -2.84 6.19 2.93
C TYR A 25 -2.40 4.76 2.58
N ILE A 26 -3.27 3.94 2.00
CA ILE A 26 -2.94 2.58 1.58
C ILE A 26 -2.67 2.59 0.07
N HIS A 27 -1.42 2.45 -0.30
CA HIS A 27 -1.00 2.25 -1.68
C HIS A 27 -1.20 0.80 -2.10
N THR A 28 -1.56 0.62 -3.37
CA THR A 28 -1.64 -0.70 -4.02
C THR A 28 -0.96 -0.59 -5.38
N CYS A 29 0.06 -1.42 -5.62
CA CYS A 29 0.77 -1.45 -6.88
C CYS A 29 -0.18 -1.91 -8.01
N ALA A 30 -0.24 -1.16 -9.10
CA ALA A 30 -1.10 -1.45 -10.26
C ALA A 30 -0.71 -2.75 -10.99
N LEU A 31 0.55 -3.18 -10.89
CA LEU A 31 1.04 -4.37 -11.58
C LEU A 31 0.98 -5.65 -10.75
N CYS A 32 1.56 -5.63 -9.55
CA CYS A 32 1.65 -6.84 -8.72
C CYS A 32 0.57 -6.91 -7.63
N GLY A 33 -0.20 -5.84 -7.41
CA GLY A 33 -1.23 -5.78 -6.37
C GLY A 33 -0.68 -5.80 -4.94
N CYS A 34 0.64 -5.64 -4.74
CA CYS A 34 1.21 -5.51 -3.40
C CYS A 34 0.66 -4.24 -2.73
N ARG A 35 0.44 -4.32 -1.42
CA ARG A 35 -0.16 -3.24 -0.62
C ARG A 35 0.83 -2.78 0.42
N GLY A 36 0.83 -1.47 0.66
CA GLY A 36 1.64 -0.86 1.71
C GLY A 36 1.12 0.51 2.07
N TYR A 37 1.71 1.13 3.08
CA TYR A 37 1.35 2.50 3.45
C TYR A 37 2.09 3.52 2.60
N SER A 38 1.43 4.65 2.36
CA SER A 38 1.98 5.80 1.64
C SER A 38 3.03 6.54 2.48
N PRO A 39 4.17 6.95 1.89
CA PRO A 39 5.16 7.80 2.58
C PRO A 39 4.59 9.12 3.11
N ALA A 40 3.43 9.56 2.62
CA ALA A 40 2.72 10.72 3.15
C ALA A 40 2.41 10.59 4.66
N LEU A 41 2.28 9.37 5.20
CA LEU A 41 2.11 9.14 6.64
C LEU A 41 3.36 9.43 7.48
N GLU A 42 4.54 9.55 6.85
CA GLU A 42 5.80 9.83 7.54
C GLU A 42 6.02 11.34 7.75
N GLN A 43 5.14 12.19 7.20
CA GLN A 43 5.19 13.64 7.37
C GLN A 43 5.00 14.05 8.85
N GLU A 44 5.76 15.07 9.27
CA GLU A 44 5.69 15.65 10.60
C GLU A 44 4.26 16.14 10.90
N GLY A 45 3.71 15.74 12.05
CA GLY A 45 2.31 16.00 12.44
C GLY A 45 1.32 14.89 12.06
N LEU A 46 1.61 14.08 11.04
CA LEU A 46 0.77 12.93 10.68
C LEU A 46 1.33 11.61 11.22
N ARG A 47 2.66 11.53 11.35
CA ARG A 47 3.41 10.35 11.81
C ARG A 47 2.99 9.87 13.21
N ASP A 48 2.64 10.79 14.10
CA ASP A 48 2.24 10.49 15.48
C ASP A 48 0.75 10.15 15.61
N SER A 49 -0.01 10.22 14.51
CA SER A 49 -1.43 9.89 14.52
C SER A 49 -1.67 8.39 14.74
N VAL A 50 -2.81 8.05 15.34
CA VAL A 50 -3.23 6.65 15.52
C VAL A 50 -3.31 5.93 14.17
N THR A 51 -3.73 6.63 13.12
CA THR A 51 -3.77 6.11 11.74
C THR A 51 -2.39 5.72 11.24
N ALA A 52 -1.38 6.57 11.41
CA ALA A 52 -0.01 6.28 11.01
C ALA A 52 0.53 5.08 11.78
N ARG A 53 0.34 5.05 13.11
CA ARG A 53 0.81 3.96 13.97
C ARG A 53 0.22 2.61 13.58
N GLU A 54 -1.08 2.56 13.31
CA GLU A 54 -1.76 1.34 12.86
C GLU A 54 -1.31 0.93 11.45
N CYS A 55 -1.17 1.87 10.51
CA CYS A 55 -0.65 1.58 9.18
C CYS A 55 0.77 1.01 9.22
N PHE A 56 1.67 1.61 10.00
CA PHE A 56 3.07 1.16 10.13
C PHE A 56 3.19 -0.23 10.75
N ARG A 57 2.30 -0.59 11.67
CA ARG A 57 2.27 -1.92 12.29
C ARG A 57 1.77 -3.00 11.32
N THR A 58 0.89 -2.61 10.41
CA THR A 58 0.05 -3.57 9.65
C THR A 58 0.51 -3.73 8.21
N LEU A 59 1.15 -2.72 7.64
CA LEU A 59 1.56 -2.67 6.24
C LEU A 59 3.04 -2.28 6.13
N PRO A 60 3.78 -2.77 5.12
CA PRO A 60 5.10 -2.26 4.81
C PRO A 60 5.00 -0.88 4.14
N ARG A 61 6.10 -0.12 4.16
CA ARG A 61 6.23 1.12 3.38
C ARG A 61 6.10 0.79 1.89
N LEU A 62 5.26 1.53 1.16
CA LEU A 62 5.12 1.36 -0.29
C LEU A 62 5.04 2.71 -1.00
N GLU A 63 6.14 3.06 -1.66
CA GLU A 63 6.20 4.18 -2.58
C GLU A 63 5.78 3.70 -3.98
N LEU A 64 4.99 4.52 -4.67
CA LEU A 64 4.54 4.27 -6.03
C LEU A 64 5.10 5.36 -6.94
N ASP A 65 5.44 4.99 -8.17
CA ASP A 65 5.78 5.94 -9.23
C ASP A 65 4.53 6.63 -9.80
N GLU A 66 4.72 7.53 -10.79
CA GLU A 66 3.63 8.24 -11.48
C GLU A 66 2.64 7.31 -12.19
N ARG A 67 3.03 6.05 -12.42
CA ARG A 67 2.21 5.01 -13.06
C ARG A 67 1.51 4.12 -12.02
N GLY A 68 1.65 4.42 -10.73
CA GLY A 68 1.11 3.60 -9.65
C GLY A 68 1.83 2.27 -9.44
N CYS A 69 3.09 2.15 -9.88
CA CYS A 69 3.89 0.94 -9.77
C CYS A 69 4.88 1.03 -8.60
N CYS A 70 5.07 -0.09 -7.89
CA CYS A 70 6.13 -0.19 -6.90
C CYS A 70 7.51 -0.22 -7.56
N ALA A 71 8.57 0.11 -6.81
CA ALA A 71 9.95 0.15 -7.30
C ALA A 71 10.38 -1.12 -8.06
N ASP A 72 10.00 -2.32 -7.58
CA ASP A 72 10.31 -3.57 -8.28
C ASP A 72 9.63 -3.67 -9.64
N CYS A 73 8.35 -3.30 -9.72
CA CYS A 73 7.58 -3.33 -10.95
C CYS A 73 8.05 -2.25 -11.93
N ALA A 74 8.34 -1.05 -11.43
CA ALA A 74 8.91 0.04 -12.22
C ALA A 74 10.23 -0.40 -12.88
N ARG A 75 11.15 -0.98 -12.10
CA ARG A 75 12.43 -1.52 -12.59
C ARG A 75 12.27 -2.60 -13.67
N ILE A 76 11.25 -3.46 -13.56
CA ILE A 76 10.97 -4.48 -14.58
C ILE A 76 10.45 -3.83 -15.87
N LEU A 77 9.59 -2.81 -15.77
CA LEU A 77 9.08 -2.08 -16.92
C LEU A 77 10.18 -1.30 -17.65
N GLU A 78 11.11 -0.68 -16.92
CA GLU A 78 12.22 0.05 -17.51
C GLU A 78 13.17 -0.86 -18.30
N LYS A 79 13.45 -2.06 -17.80
CA LYS A 79 14.28 -3.06 -18.52
C LYS A 79 13.66 -3.58 -19.82
N ARG A 80 12.37 -3.32 -20.06
CA ARG A 80 11.65 -3.74 -21.27
C ARG A 80 11.50 -2.61 -22.29
N LYS A 81 11.96 -1.40 -21.98
CA LYS A 81 12.12 -0.30 -22.94
C LYS A 81 13.48 -0.40 -23.61
#